data_AF-A0A6A6FAD9-F1
#
_entry.id   AF-A0A6A6FAD9-F1
#
_cell.length_a   1.000
_cell.length_b   1.000
_cell.length_c   1.000
_cell.angle_alpha   90.00
_cell.angle_beta   90.00
_cell.angle_gamma   90.00
#
_symmetry.space_group_name_H-M   'P 1'
#
loop_
_entity.id
_entity.type
_entity.pdbx_description
1 polymer ?
#
loop_
_entity_poly.entity_id
_entity_poly.type
_entity_poly.pdbx_seq_one_letter_code
_entity_poly.pdbx_strand_id
1 'polypeptide(L)'
;MTDSAETTDQPPLSRPPSYSTIDTPRDSPPSFELRHPTAATASLQILQNDTALYYAASHNAKDVSDIILHAGYDSKGPQLALLQFMSFSKDFKIYIGGLRSPVGEDWDIVRYAESGGKIFHRDPIHRFGSYSRTPNGQSVKEKLHWQKTRNPKLGASKFSRSDHKLVDEITDEVVAVYVEHSMRLGTHKGTITYVRKLGEMAEMAALMALLGLLERSRRHSKAVSTILGH
;
A
#
# COMPACT_ATOMS: atom_id res chain seq x y z
N MET A 1 -31.26 20.64 -58.05
CA MET A 1 -31.50 20.44 -56.61
C MET A 1 -30.70 19.24 -56.17
N THR A 2 -29.46 19.48 -55.76
CA THR A 2 -28.54 18.47 -55.21
C THR A 2 -27.57 19.24 -54.35
N ASP A 3 -27.77 19.17 -53.04
CA ASP A 3 -26.77 19.61 -52.07
C ASP A 3 -26.30 18.40 -51.28
N SER A 4 -24.98 18.26 -51.26
CA SER A 4 -24.21 17.11 -50.82
C SER A 4 -24.11 17.05 -49.30
N ALA A 5 -24.35 15.87 -48.71
CA ALA A 5 -24.02 15.59 -47.33
C ALA A 5 -22.53 15.19 -47.24
N GLU A 6 -21.74 16.04 -46.57
CA GLU A 6 -20.35 15.82 -46.22
C GLU A 6 -20.30 14.77 -45.09
N THR A 7 -19.83 13.57 -45.42
CA THR A 7 -19.59 12.46 -44.47
C THR A 7 -18.16 12.57 -43.97
N THR A 8 -17.97 13.05 -42.75
CA THR A 8 -16.67 13.10 -42.07
C THR A 8 -16.30 11.71 -41.57
N ASP A 9 -15.36 11.09 -42.25
CA ASP A 9 -14.75 9.81 -41.90
C ASP A 9 -13.76 10.01 -40.72
N GLN A 10 -14.23 9.77 -39.49
CA GLN A 10 -13.36 9.72 -38.31
C GLN A 10 -12.88 8.28 -38.08
N PRO A 11 -11.56 8.04 -37.98
CA PRO A 11 -11.05 6.71 -37.68
C PRO A 11 -11.50 6.30 -36.26
N PRO A 12 -11.82 5.01 -36.04
CA PRO A 12 -12.29 4.54 -34.74
C PRO A 12 -11.22 4.81 -33.68
N LEU A 13 -11.64 5.51 -32.62
CA LEU A 13 -10.85 5.72 -31.41
C LEU A 13 -10.27 4.37 -30.96
N SER A 14 -8.95 4.26 -31.01
CA SER A 14 -8.19 3.13 -30.50
C SER A 14 -8.66 2.83 -29.07
N ARG A 15 -9.23 1.64 -28.89
CA ARG A 15 -9.63 1.13 -27.57
C ARG A 15 -8.44 1.29 -26.61
N PRO A 16 -8.66 1.72 -25.35
CA PRO A 16 -7.62 1.66 -24.35
C PRO A 16 -7.10 0.21 -24.23
N PRO A 17 -5.80 0.00 -23.97
CA PRO A 17 -5.27 -1.33 -23.82
C PRO A 17 -6.07 -2.07 -22.74
N SER A 18 -6.64 -3.21 -23.15
CA SER A 18 -7.22 -4.18 -22.23
C SER A 18 -6.08 -4.68 -21.35
N TYR A 19 -6.09 -4.33 -20.07
CA TYR A 19 -5.19 -4.90 -19.06
C TYR A 19 -5.62 -6.36 -18.82
N SER A 20 -5.35 -7.20 -19.82
CA SER A 20 -5.41 -8.64 -19.67
C SER A 20 -4.18 -9.06 -18.89
N THR A 21 -4.43 -9.45 -17.64
CA THR A 21 -3.75 -10.48 -16.86
C THR A 21 -2.23 -10.56 -17.05
N ILE A 22 -1.48 -10.10 -16.04
CA ILE A 22 -0.10 -10.55 -15.82
C ILE A 22 -0.19 -12.02 -15.39
N ASP A 23 -0.42 -12.93 -16.35
CA ASP A 23 -0.39 -14.38 -16.18
C ASP A 23 1.05 -14.85 -16.34
N THR A 24 1.85 -14.64 -15.31
CA THR A 24 2.97 -15.53 -15.03
C THR A 24 2.51 -16.56 -14.02
N PRO A 25 2.65 -17.88 -14.28
CA PRO A 25 2.42 -18.92 -13.27
C PRO A 25 3.36 -18.62 -12.11
N ARG A 26 2.79 -18.12 -11.01
CA ARG A 26 3.56 -17.61 -9.88
C ARG A 26 3.56 -18.66 -8.78
N ASP A 27 4.51 -19.58 -8.85
CA ASP A 27 4.66 -20.64 -7.83
C ASP A 27 5.24 -20.10 -6.50
N SER A 28 5.77 -18.88 -6.51
CA SER A 28 6.28 -18.20 -5.31
C SER A 28 5.40 -17.00 -4.91
N PRO A 29 5.18 -16.78 -3.60
CA PRO A 29 4.52 -15.57 -3.11
C PRO A 29 5.20 -14.28 -3.60
N PRO A 30 4.45 -13.17 -3.79
CA PRO A 30 5.04 -11.90 -4.16
C PRO A 30 6.10 -11.41 -3.16
N SER A 31 7.16 -10.81 -3.67
CA SER A 31 8.04 -9.92 -2.91
C SER A 31 8.17 -8.60 -3.68
N PHE A 32 8.12 -7.49 -2.95
CA PHE A 32 8.25 -6.15 -3.49
C PHE A 32 9.27 -5.33 -2.72
N GLU A 33 10.10 -4.61 -3.45
CA GLU A 33 11.05 -3.67 -2.90
C GLU A 33 10.46 -2.27 -2.89
N LEU A 34 10.61 -1.58 -1.76
CA LEU A 34 10.25 -0.17 -1.62
C LEU A 34 11.53 0.64 -1.77
N ARG A 35 11.60 1.51 -2.77
CA ARG A 35 12.74 2.39 -3.01
C ARG A 35 12.28 3.84 -3.14
N HIS A 36 13.06 4.79 -2.65
CA HIS A 36 12.87 6.20 -2.99
C HIS A 36 13.37 6.46 -4.42
N PRO A 37 12.60 7.13 -5.29
CA PRO A 37 13.08 7.50 -6.63
C PRO A 37 14.36 8.34 -6.55
N THR A 38 14.42 9.22 -5.56
CA THR A 38 15.60 10.04 -5.25
C THR A 38 15.72 10.19 -3.73
N ALA A 39 16.93 10.48 -3.23
CA ALA A 39 17.17 10.66 -1.79
C ALA A 39 16.37 11.82 -1.15
N ALA A 40 15.90 12.78 -1.96
CA ALA A 40 15.19 13.97 -1.49
C ALA A 40 13.66 13.82 -1.45
N THR A 41 13.10 12.81 -2.14
CA THR A 41 11.64 12.67 -2.29
C THR A 41 11.02 11.83 -1.18
N ALA A 42 9.84 12.24 -0.69
CA ALA A 42 9.04 11.44 0.23
C ALA A 42 8.29 10.29 -0.47
N SER A 43 8.20 10.32 -1.81
CA SER A 43 7.58 9.28 -2.63
C SER A 43 8.36 7.97 -2.61
N LEU A 44 7.68 6.88 -2.96
CA LEU A 44 8.24 5.54 -3.06
C LEU A 44 7.88 4.92 -4.41
N GLN A 45 8.82 4.21 -5.01
CA GLN A 45 8.60 3.21 -6.05
C GLN A 45 8.48 1.84 -5.38
N ILE A 46 7.54 1.04 -5.87
CA ILE A 46 7.35 -0.34 -5.47
C ILE A 46 7.76 -1.20 -6.67
N LEU A 47 8.86 -1.93 -6.50
CA LEU A 47 9.49 -2.70 -7.56
C LEU A 47 9.29 -4.18 -7.32
N GLN A 48 9.25 -4.94 -8.41
CA GLN A 48 9.39 -6.38 -8.41
C GLN A 48 10.41 -6.77 -9.47
N ASN A 49 11.45 -7.52 -9.11
CA ASN A 49 12.52 -7.94 -10.02
C ASN A 49 13.07 -6.72 -10.80
N ASP A 50 13.40 -5.64 -10.08
CA ASP A 50 13.83 -4.33 -10.60
C ASP A 50 12.86 -3.60 -11.55
N THR A 51 11.65 -4.13 -11.77
CA THR A 51 10.59 -3.48 -12.54
C THR A 51 9.70 -2.67 -11.61
N ALA A 52 9.59 -1.36 -11.83
CA ALA A 52 8.68 -0.51 -11.07
C ALA A 52 7.23 -0.79 -11.47
N LEU A 53 6.47 -1.36 -10.54
CA LEU A 53 5.06 -1.69 -10.72
C LEU A 53 4.14 -0.56 -10.26
N TYR A 54 4.53 0.12 -9.17
CA TYR A 54 3.73 1.18 -8.59
C TYR A 54 4.58 2.37 -8.13
N TYR A 55 3.94 3.54 -8.13
CA TYR A 55 4.49 4.77 -7.58
C TYR A 55 3.54 5.31 -6.51
N ALA A 56 4.03 5.41 -5.27
CA ALA A 56 3.32 5.99 -4.14
C ALA A 56 3.77 7.44 -3.94
N ALA A 57 2.90 8.39 -4.32
CA ALA A 57 3.11 9.81 -4.12
C ALA A 57 2.68 10.20 -2.69
N SER A 58 3.55 10.87 -1.94
CA SER A 58 3.25 11.36 -0.58
C SER A 58 2.93 12.85 -0.62
N HIS A 59 1.77 13.23 -0.09
CA HIS A 59 1.29 14.61 -0.05
C HIS A 59 1.00 15.06 1.37
N ASN A 60 1.28 16.33 1.68
CA ASN A 60 0.92 16.96 2.95
C ASN A 60 0.20 18.29 2.65
N ALA A 61 -0.92 18.19 1.94
CA ALA A 61 -1.71 19.32 1.49
C ALA A 61 -3.18 19.12 1.87
N LYS A 62 -3.88 20.22 2.11
CA LYS A 62 -5.33 20.21 2.33
C LYS A 62 -6.01 19.72 1.04
N ASP A 63 -7.08 18.93 1.19
CA ASP A 63 -7.92 18.45 0.08
C ASP A 63 -7.21 17.51 -0.92
N VAL A 64 -6.04 16.99 -0.56
CA VAL A 64 -5.31 15.94 -1.30
C VAL A 64 -5.14 14.73 -0.38
N SER A 65 -5.30 13.52 -0.92
CA SER A 65 -5.02 12.29 -0.17
C SER A 65 -3.55 12.23 0.24
N ASP A 66 -3.28 11.77 1.47
CA ASP A 66 -1.94 11.72 2.03
C ASP A 66 -0.99 10.82 1.24
N ILE A 67 -1.52 9.73 0.69
CA ILE A 67 -0.81 8.89 -0.29
C ILE A 67 -1.73 8.60 -1.47
N ILE A 68 -1.19 8.71 -2.68
CA ILE A 68 -1.83 8.27 -3.92
C ILE A 68 -0.94 7.20 -4.55
N LEU A 69 -1.51 6.02 -4.80
CA LEU A 69 -0.83 4.93 -5.48
C LEU A 69 -1.18 4.97 -6.97
N HIS A 70 -0.15 5.03 -7.81
CA HIS A 70 -0.26 4.99 -9.26
C HIS A 70 0.33 3.69 -9.80
N ALA A 71 -0.23 3.20 -10.91
CA ALA A 71 0.41 2.15 -11.71
C ALA A 71 1.66 2.71 -12.42
N GLY A 72 2.73 1.92 -12.50
CA GLY A 72 3.96 2.28 -13.19
C GLY A 72 4.97 3.01 -12.31
N TYR A 73 5.93 3.69 -12.96
CA TYR A 73 7.13 4.20 -12.31
C TYR A 73 7.02 5.63 -11.75
N ASP A 74 5.99 6.39 -12.15
CA ASP A 74 5.75 7.78 -11.75
C ASP A 74 4.26 8.09 -11.52
N SER A 75 3.95 9.34 -11.16
CA SER A 75 2.57 9.79 -10.88
C SER A 75 1.72 10.06 -12.13
N LYS A 76 2.22 9.78 -13.35
CA LYS A 76 1.45 9.96 -14.58
C LYS A 76 0.59 8.73 -14.89
N GLY A 77 0.87 7.60 -14.26
CA GLY A 77 0.09 6.40 -14.43
C GLY A 77 -1.30 6.46 -13.78
N PRO A 78 -2.20 5.53 -14.15
CA PRO A 78 -3.52 5.41 -13.56
C PRO A 78 -3.47 5.34 -12.04
N GLN A 79 -4.38 6.06 -11.38
CA GLN A 79 -4.57 5.94 -9.94
C GLN A 79 -5.20 4.58 -9.60
N LEU A 80 -4.64 3.91 -8.61
CA LEU A 80 -5.07 2.58 -8.16
C LEU A 80 -5.60 2.57 -6.72
N ALA A 81 -5.09 3.45 -5.87
CA ALA A 81 -5.50 3.49 -4.47
C ALA A 81 -5.20 4.86 -3.84
N LEU A 82 -5.92 5.14 -2.76
CA LEU A 82 -5.78 6.35 -1.95
C LEU A 82 -5.62 6.01 -0.47
N LEU A 83 -4.92 6.86 0.26
CA LEU A 83 -4.83 6.82 1.72
C LEU A 83 -5.07 8.21 2.29
N GLN A 84 -5.87 8.29 3.35
CA GLN A 84 -6.14 9.53 4.06
C GLN A 84 -6.05 9.34 5.57
N PHE A 85 -5.23 10.15 6.24
CA PHE A 85 -5.16 10.20 7.68
C PHE A 85 -6.38 10.93 8.25
N MET A 86 -6.90 10.40 9.35
CA MET A 86 -8.00 11.02 10.07
C MET A 86 -7.44 12.00 11.11
N SER A 87 -7.94 13.23 11.13
CA SER A 87 -7.55 14.25 12.11
C SER A 87 -7.74 13.74 13.53
N PHE A 88 -6.73 13.96 14.37
CA PHE A 88 -6.71 13.57 15.79
C PHE A 88 -6.91 12.08 16.07
N SER A 89 -6.75 11.21 15.06
CA SER A 89 -6.90 9.76 15.21
C SER A 89 -5.64 9.01 14.77
N LYS A 90 -5.44 7.83 15.36
CA LYS A 90 -4.49 6.82 14.89
C LYS A 90 -5.11 5.90 13.83
N ASP A 91 -6.38 6.08 13.51
CA ASP A 91 -6.99 5.41 12.37
C ASP A 91 -6.64 6.14 11.08
N PHE A 92 -6.82 5.46 9.95
CA PHE A 92 -6.75 6.07 8.63
C PHE A 92 -7.61 5.30 7.65
N LYS A 93 -7.95 5.96 6.55
CA LYS A 93 -8.78 5.40 5.51
C LYS A 93 -7.93 4.97 4.34
N ILE A 94 -8.29 3.86 3.71
CA ILE A 94 -7.75 3.41 2.44
C ILE A 94 -8.89 3.20 1.45
N TYR A 95 -8.64 3.48 0.19
CA TYR A 95 -9.54 3.19 -0.91
C TYR A 95 -8.75 2.46 -1.98
N ILE A 96 -9.26 1.31 -2.44
CA ILE A 96 -8.67 0.55 -3.54
C ILE A 96 -9.59 0.67 -4.75
N GLY A 97 -9.12 1.35 -5.79
CA GLY A 97 -9.84 1.59 -7.03
C GLY A 97 -9.40 2.88 -7.75
N GLY A 98 -10.05 3.16 -8.88
CA GLY A 98 -9.66 4.26 -9.78
C GLY A 98 -10.37 5.60 -9.55
N LEU A 99 -11.24 5.72 -8.54
CA LEU A 99 -11.96 6.97 -8.28
C LEU A 99 -11.04 8.05 -7.72
N ARG A 100 -11.08 9.24 -8.32
CA ARG A 100 -10.33 10.42 -7.84
C ARG A 100 -10.85 10.95 -6.50
N SER A 101 -12.16 10.82 -6.27
CA SER A 101 -12.84 11.34 -5.09
C SER A 101 -13.86 10.32 -4.55
N PRO A 102 -13.40 9.27 -3.86
CA PRO A 102 -14.30 8.28 -3.26
C PRO A 102 -15.11 8.90 -2.12
N VAL A 103 -16.36 8.47 -1.95
CA VAL A 103 -17.32 9.03 -0.99
C VAL A 103 -17.91 7.96 -0.09
N GLY A 104 -18.28 8.35 1.13
CA GLY A 104 -19.04 7.48 2.04
C GLY A 104 -18.39 6.10 2.26
N GLU A 105 -19.10 5.06 1.81
CA GLU A 105 -18.75 3.64 1.99
C GLU A 105 -17.66 3.13 1.04
N ASP A 106 -17.18 3.95 0.10
CA ASP A 106 -16.04 3.56 -0.75
C ASP A 106 -14.77 3.32 0.07
N TRP A 107 -14.65 3.97 1.23
CA TRP A 107 -13.46 3.92 2.07
C TRP A 107 -13.49 2.77 3.07
N ASP A 108 -12.42 1.97 3.07
CA ASP A 108 -12.12 1.05 4.15
C ASP A 108 -11.34 1.76 5.26
N ILE A 109 -11.62 1.40 6.52
CA ILE A 109 -10.95 1.97 7.69
C ILE A 109 -9.89 1.00 8.20
N VAL A 110 -8.64 1.46 8.25
CA VAL A 110 -7.56 0.82 8.98
C VAL A 110 -7.59 1.33 10.42
N ARG A 111 -7.97 0.45 11.35
CA ARG A 111 -8.19 0.77 12.75
C ARG A 111 -6.96 0.50 13.59
N TYR A 112 -6.51 1.50 14.33
CA TYR A 112 -5.56 1.31 15.41
C TYR A 112 -6.23 0.53 16.54
N ALA A 113 -5.54 -0.50 17.02
CA ALA A 113 -5.89 -1.19 18.24
C ALA A 113 -4.62 -1.52 19.03
N GLU A 114 -4.80 -1.88 20.28
CA GLU A 114 -3.74 -2.41 21.11
C GLU A 114 -3.89 -3.93 21.16
N SER A 115 -2.83 -4.67 20.82
CA SER A 115 -2.82 -6.13 20.94
C SER A 115 -2.49 -6.53 22.37
N GLY A 116 -3.26 -7.48 22.90
CA GLY A 116 -3.01 -8.15 24.17
C GLY A 116 -3.91 -7.72 25.33
N GLY A 117 -4.42 -8.72 26.06
CA GLY A 117 -5.12 -8.54 27.34
C GLY A 117 -4.19 -8.34 28.55
N LYS A 118 -2.88 -8.18 28.33
CA LYS A 118 -1.88 -8.02 29.40
C LYS A 118 -1.57 -6.54 29.59
N ILE A 119 -1.69 -6.08 30.84
CA ILE A 119 -1.65 -4.66 31.25
C ILE A 119 -0.34 -3.95 30.88
N PHE A 120 0.78 -4.67 30.71
CA PHE A 120 2.13 -4.09 30.59
C PHE A 120 2.82 -4.23 29.23
N HIS A 121 2.25 -4.96 28.28
CA HIS A 121 2.87 -5.19 26.96
C HIS A 121 1.83 -5.13 25.85
N ARG A 122 1.36 -3.91 25.57
CA ARG A 122 0.43 -3.64 24.48
C ARG A 122 1.19 -3.19 23.25
N ASP A 123 1.28 -4.07 22.27
CA ASP A 123 1.87 -3.71 20.98
C ASP A 123 0.78 -3.10 20.08
N PRO A 124 1.03 -1.93 19.47
CA PRO A 124 0.06 -1.31 18.58
C PRO A 124 -0.10 -2.15 17.32
N ILE A 125 -1.36 -2.34 16.92
CA ILE A 125 -1.75 -3.07 15.71
C ILE A 125 -2.67 -2.21 14.85
N HIS A 126 -2.67 -2.47 13.55
CA HIS A 126 -3.49 -1.74 12.59
C HIS A 126 -4.32 -2.74 11.79
N ARG A 127 -5.59 -2.87 12.16
CA ARG A 127 -6.55 -3.86 11.68
C ARG A 127 -7.30 -3.36 10.47
N PHE A 128 -7.52 -4.21 9.49
CA PHE A 128 -8.35 -3.90 8.32
C PHE A 128 -8.98 -5.18 7.77
N GLY A 129 -10.10 -5.01 7.07
CA GLY A 129 -10.71 -6.08 6.29
C GLY A 129 -10.22 -6.04 4.85
N SER A 130 -10.12 -7.19 4.21
CA SER A 130 -10.05 -7.26 2.76
C SER A 130 -10.90 -8.41 2.23
N TYR A 131 -11.05 -8.46 0.91
CA TYR A 131 -11.80 -9.49 0.21
C TYR A 131 -10.87 -10.19 -0.78
N SER A 132 -10.68 -11.49 -0.60
CA SER A 132 -9.99 -12.35 -1.55
C SER A 132 -11.00 -13.21 -2.31
N ARG A 133 -10.71 -13.51 -3.58
CA ARG A 133 -11.51 -14.43 -4.37
C ARG A 133 -10.90 -15.82 -4.29
N THR A 134 -11.67 -16.80 -3.87
CA THR A 134 -11.28 -18.20 -3.90
C THR A 134 -11.38 -18.78 -5.32
N PRO A 135 -10.74 -19.94 -5.61
CA PRO A 135 -10.80 -20.57 -6.94
C PRO A 135 -12.22 -20.91 -7.42
N ASN A 136 -13.16 -21.10 -6.50
CA ASN A 136 -14.57 -21.33 -6.79
C ASN A 136 -15.39 -20.02 -6.97
N GLY A 137 -14.73 -18.86 -7.03
CA GLY A 137 -15.35 -17.55 -7.24
C GLY A 137 -16.02 -16.93 -6.01
N GLN A 138 -15.96 -17.58 -4.85
CA GLN A 138 -16.50 -17.02 -3.61
C GLN A 138 -15.60 -15.89 -3.08
N SER A 139 -16.22 -14.87 -2.47
CA SER A 139 -15.50 -13.80 -1.79
C SER A 139 -15.29 -14.19 -0.33
N VAL A 140 -14.04 -14.32 0.09
CA VAL A 140 -13.66 -14.58 1.47
C VAL A 140 -13.20 -13.28 2.10
N LYS A 141 -13.84 -12.91 3.21
CA LYS A 141 -13.43 -11.74 3.98
C LYS A 141 -12.23 -12.10 4.86
N GLU A 142 -11.09 -11.51 4.55
CA GLU A 142 -9.88 -11.61 5.33
C GLU A 142 -9.86 -10.51 6.39
N LYS A 143 -9.52 -10.87 7.62
CA LYS A 143 -9.27 -9.92 8.70
C LYS A 143 -7.77 -9.93 8.96
N LEU A 144 -7.12 -8.82 8.65
CA LEU A 144 -5.67 -8.73 8.68
C LEU A 144 -5.24 -7.60 9.62
N HIS A 145 -4.08 -7.75 10.25
CA HIS A 145 -3.48 -6.65 10.97
C HIS A 145 -1.97 -6.58 10.80
N TRP A 146 -1.49 -5.36 10.62
CA TRP A 146 -0.06 -5.06 10.72
C TRP A 146 0.31 -4.84 12.17
N GLN A 147 1.41 -5.46 12.60
CA GLN A 147 2.02 -5.23 13.89
C GLN A 147 3.54 -5.24 13.79
N LYS A 148 4.21 -4.60 14.75
CA LYS A 148 5.66 -4.64 14.81
C LYS A 148 6.16 -6.06 15.04
N THR A 149 7.32 -6.37 14.48
CA THR A 149 8.02 -7.63 14.72
C THR A 149 9.49 -7.39 15.01
N ARG A 150 10.05 -8.18 15.92
CA ARG A 150 11.50 -8.29 16.17
C ARG A 150 11.98 -9.72 16.00
N ASN A 151 11.18 -10.55 15.33
CA ASN A 151 11.47 -11.96 15.16
C ASN A 151 12.53 -12.16 14.07
N PRO A 152 13.77 -12.56 14.42
CA PRO A 152 14.83 -12.73 13.43
C PRO A 152 14.55 -13.85 12.43
N LYS A 153 13.66 -14.80 12.76
CA LYS A 153 13.22 -15.85 11.82
C LYS A 153 12.41 -15.29 10.65
N LEU A 154 11.86 -14.08 10.79
CA LEU A 154 11.14 -13.36 9.75
C LEU A 154 12.03 -12.35 9.02
N GLY A 155 13.36 -12.39 9.23
CA GLY A 155 14.29 -11.40 8.68
C GLY A 155 14.30 -10.06 9.45
N ALA A 156 13.50 -9.92 10.50
CA ALA A 156 13.44 -8.69 11.27
C ALA A 156 14.71 -8.49 12.13
N SER A 157 15.21 -7.27 12.16
CA SER A 157 16.31 -6.90 13.05
C SER A 157 15.80 -6.70 14.47
N LYS A 158 16.55 -7.21 15.46
CA LYS A 158 16.23 -7.02 16.89
C LYS A 158 16.13 -5.55 17.28
N PHE A 159 16.81 -4.66 16.54
CA PHE A 159 16.87 -3.23 16.81
C PHE A 159 16.05 -2.39 15.83
N SER A 160 15.48 -2.99 14.77
CA SER A 160 14.61 -2.24 13.87
C SER A 160 13.34 -1.82 14.60
N ARG A 161 12.99 -0.54 14.45
CA ARG A 161 11.74 0.01 14.98
C ARG A 161 10.61 0.00 13.94
N SER A 162 10.92 -0.45 12.72
CA SER A 162 10.09 -0.31 11.54
C SER A 162 9.79 -1.62 10.83
N ASP A 163 10.25 -2.76 11.36
CA ASP A 163 9.90 -4.06 10.81
C ASP A 163 8.49 -4.43 11.27
N HIS A 164 7.68 -4.89 10.33
CA HIS A 164 6.28 -5.21 10.56
C HIS A 164 5.96 -6.60 10.01
N LYS A 165 5.04 -7.30 10.66
CA LYS A 165 4.42 -8.52 10.13
C LYS A 165 2.93 -8.29 9.95
N LEU A 166 2.40 -8.86 8.88
CA LEU A 166 0.97 -8.93 8.61
C LEU A 166 0.49 -10.29 9.09
N VAL A 167 -0.58 -10.27 9.89
CA VAL A 167 -1.14 -11.47 10.51
C VAL A 167 -2.60 -11.59 10.10
N ASP A 168 -3.03 -12.81 9.80
CA ASP A 168 -4.44 -13.18 9.66
C ASP A 168 -5.05 -13.35 11.07
N GLU A 169 -6.06 -12.55 11.41
CA GLU A 169 -6.66 -12.54 12.75
C GLU A 169 -7.37 -13.84 13.10
N ILE A 170 -7.85 -14.59 12.10
CA ILE A 170 -8.63 -15.81 12.31
C ILE A 170 -7.68 -16.97 12.59
N THR A 171 -6.60 -17.08 11.81
CA THR A 171 -5.66 -18.20 11.88
C THR A 171 -4.42 -17.91 12.73
N ASP A 172 -4.19 -16.65 13.10
CA ASP A 172 -2.96 -16.13 13.73
C ASP A 172 -1.68 -16.39 12.89
N GLU A 173 -1.85 -16.70 11.60
CA GLU A 173 -0.76 -16.95 10.68
C GLU A 173 -0.12 -15.65 10.20
N VAL A 174 1.21 -15.65 10.07
CA VAL A 174 1.95 -14.57 9.41
C VAL A 174 1.81 -14.73 7.91
N VAL A 175 1.16 -13.76 7.26
CA VAL A 175 0.86 -13.80 5.83
C VAL A 175 1.76 -12.89 5.00
N ALA A 176 2.39 -11.89 5.62
CA ALA A 176 3.43 -11.08 4.99
C ALA A 176 4.38 -10.48 6.03
N VAL A 177 5.56 -10.06 5.60
CA VAL A 177 6.55 -9.39 6.44
C VAL A 177 7.16 -8.23 5.68
N TYR A 178 7.26 -7.08 6.33
CA TYR A 178 8.04 -5.94 5.87
C TYR A 178 9.30 -5.80 6.74
N VAL A 179 10.45 -5.76 6.08
CA VAL A 179 11.75 -5.53 6.70
C VAL A 179 12.32 -4.22 6.17
N GLU A 180 12.64 -3.29 7.08
CA GLU A 180 13.26 -2.03 6.72
C GLU A 180 14.77 -2.23 6.48
N HIS A 181 15.25 -1.75 5.33
CA HIS A 181 16.67 -1.70 5.04
C HIS A 181 17.18 -0.30 5.37
N SER A 182 17.57 -0.08 6.63
CA SER A 182 18.22 1.18 7.00
C SER A 182 19.69 1.20 6.59
N MET A 183 19.98 1.68 5.37
CA MET A 183 21.32 2.16 5.04
C MET A 183 21.25 3.66 4.77
N ARG A 184 21.97 4.44 5.59
CA ARG A 184 21.98 5.92 5.60
C ARG A 184 22.39 6.58 4.27
N LEU A 185 22.74 5.81 3.24
CA LEU A 185 23.22 6.27 1.93
C LEU A 185 22.46 5.68 0.72
N GLY A 186 21.38 4.93 0.92
CA GLY A 186 20.65 4.26 -0.17
C GLY A 186 19.25 4.81 -0.45
N THR A 187 18.74 4.55 -1.65
CA THR A 187 17.33 4.72 -2.00
C THR A 187 16.47 3.55 -1.53
N HIS A 188 17.06 2.39 -1.23
CA HIS A 188 16.34 1.21 -0.78
C HIS A 188 15.80 1.40 0.63
N LYS A 189 14.46 1.43 0.74
CA LYS A 189 13.75 1.67 2.00
C LYS A 189 13.47 0.38 2.75
N GLY A 190 13.05 -0.66 2.04
CA GLY A 190 12.63 -1.91 2.66
C GLY A 190 12.12 -2.92 1.64
N THR A 191 11.76 -4.09 2.12
CA THR A 191 11.21 -5.17 1.30
C THR A 191 9.98 -5.74 2.01
N ILE A 192 8.87 -5.86 1.28
CA ILE A 192 7.68 -6.61 1.71
C ILE A 192 7.69 -7.96 1.02
N THR A 193 7.58 -9.04 1.79
CA THR A 193 7.50 -10.42 1.29
C THR A 193 6.24 -11.06 1.81
N TYR A 194 5.39 -11.54 0.91
CA TYR A 194 4.21 -12.32 1.25
C TYR A 194 4.64 -13.76 1.54
N VAL A 195 4.08 -14.38 2.56
CA VAL A 195 4.34 -15.79 2.91
C VAL A 195 3.38 -16.71 2.14
N ARG A 196 2.19 -16.20 1.82
CA ARG A 196 1.19 -16.84 0.95
C ARG A 196 0.52 -15.79 0.07
N LYS A 197 -0.09 -16.22 -1.03
CA LYS A 197 -0.87 -15.35 -1.93
C LYS A 197 -2.20 -14.99 -1.25
N LEU A 198 -2.51 -13.69 -1.14
CA LEU A 198 -3.78 -13.19 -0.53
C LEU A 198 -4.80 -12.74 -1.60
N GLY A 199 -4.37 -12.65 -2.86
CA GLY A 199 -5.18 -12.09 -3.94
C GLY A 199 -4.94 -10.59 -4.09
N GLU A 200 -5.05 -10.09 -5.32
CA GLU A 200 -4.51 -8.77 -5.69
C GLU A 200 -5.08 -7.61 -4.86
N MET A 201 -6.39 -7.61 -4.58
CA MET A 201 -7.04 -6.58 -3.78
C MET A 201 -6.58 -6.61 -2.33
N ALA A 202 -6.40 -7.80 -1.75
CA ALA A 202 -5.92 -7.97 -0.38
C ALA A 202 -4.44 -7.62 -0.25
N GLU A 203 -3.63 -8.01 -1.23
CA GLU A 203 -2.22 -7.61 -1.32
C GLU A 203 -2.09 -6.09 -1.42
N MET A 204 -2.91 -5.43 -2.24
CA MET A 204 -2.92 -3.97 -2.39
C MET A 204 -3.43 -3.25 -1.13
N ALA A 205 -4.49 -3.74 -0.49
CA ALA A 205 -4.98 -3.21 0.78
C ALA A 205 -3.90 -3.33 1.88
N ALA A 206 -3.22 -4.47 1.95
CA ALA A 206 -2.10 -4.68 2.86
C ALA A 206 -0.94 -3.73 2.58
N LEU A 207 -0.57 -3.53 1.32
CA LEU A 207 0.45 -2.57 0.91
C LEU A 207 0.07 -1.14 1.30
N MET A 208 -1.15 -0.71 1.02
CA MET A 208 -1.65 0.63 1.36
C MET A 208 -1.67 0.85 2.88
N ALA A 209 -2.11 -0.15 3.64
CA ALA A 209 -2.06 -0.11 5.10
C ALA A 209 -0.61 0.07 5.59
N LEU A 210 0.34 -0.70 5.06
CA LEU A 210 1.76 -0.59 5.39
C LEU A 210 2.32 0.81 5.06
N LEU A 211 2.05 1.32 3.85
CA LEU A 211 2.48 2.66 3.43
C LEU A 211 1.97 3.74 4.39
N GLY A 212 0.72 3.61 4.88
CA GLY A 212 0.16 4.46 5.93
C GLY A 212 0.99 4.47 7.21
N LEU A 213 1.43 3.30 7.67
CA LEU A 213 2.28 3.18 8.86
C LEU A 213 3.64 3.85 8.66
N LEU A 214 4.28 3.59 7.52
CA LEU A 214 5.60 4.14 7.18
C LEU A 214 5.55 5.66 7.06
N GLU A 215 4.55 6.19 6.35
CA GLU A 215 4.36 7.62 6.17
C GLU A 215 4.04 8.33 7.49
N ARG A 216 3.18 7.74 8.32
CA ARG A 216 2.89 8.30 9.65
C ARG A 216 4.13 8.34 10.53
N SER A 217 4.91 7.26 10.54
CA SER A 217 6.19 7.22 11.27
C SER A 217 7.15 8.28 10.75
N ARG A 218 7.25 8.45 9.43
CA ARG A 218 8.09 9.48 8.79
C ARG A 218 7.68 10.90 9.20
N ARG A 219 6.38 11.22 9.18
CA ARG A 219 5.85 12.53 9.61
C ARG A 219 6.11 12.79 11.09
N HIS A 220 5.90 11.79 11.93
CA HIS A 220 6.19 11.89 13.36
C HIS A 220 7.68 12.16 13.61
N SER A 221 8.58 11.40 12.96
CA SER A 221 10.03 11.61 13.08
C SER A 221 10.47 13.01 12.63
N LYS A 222 9.91 13.54 11.53
CA LYS A 222 10.18 14.92 11.08
C LYS A 222 9.69 15.96 12.09
N ALA A 223 8.48 15.80 12.63
CA ALA A 223 7.94 16.71 13.62
C ALA A 223 8.81 16.74 14.89
N VAL A 224 9.26 15.57 15.38
CA VAL A 224 10.16 15.48 16.53
C VAL A 224 11.54 16.09 16.23
N SER A 225 12.12 15.87 15.04
CA SER A 225 13.41 16.50 14.70
C SER A 225 13.32 18.01 14.59
N THR A 226 12.20 18.55 14.10
CA THR A 226 11.97 20.00 14.08
C THR A 226 11.86 20.59 15.49
N ILE A 227 11.23 19.87 16.43
CA ILE A 227 11.07 20.33 17.82
C ILE A 227 12.40 20.28 18.59
N LEU A 228 13.22 19.26 18.38
CA LEU A 228 14.51 19.08 19.08
C LEU A 228 15.67 19.84 18.43
N GLY A 229 15.44 20.49 17.29
CA GLY A 229 16.42 21.27 16.53
C GLY A 229 16.46 22.77 16.87
N HIS A 230 15.81 23.17 17.97
CA HIS A 230 15.83 24.52 18.55
C HIS A 230 16.27 24.47 20.01
#